data_AF-M0HVL6-F1
#
_entry.id   AF-M0HVL6-F1
#
_cell.length_a   1.000
_cell.length_b   1.000
_cell.length_c   1.000
_cell.angle_alpha   90.00
_cell.angle_beta   90.00
_cell.angle_gamma   90.00
#
_symmetry.space_group_name_H-M   'P 1'
#
loop_
_entity.id
_entity.type
_entity.pdbx_description
1 polymer ?
#
loop_
_entity_poly.entity_id
_entity_poly.type
_entity_poly.pdbx_seq_one_letter_code
_entity_poly.pdbx_strand_id
1 'polypeptide(L)'
;MTNYLTRRGLLSKAAIASGIGGIAGCLGSVRRTKFLFSTFPVGESLAELTNSFIEADPTQITSHFSIDYPASYKRKIVATLIEEKTVDVVEWQLAYDRSFGTTTHPEPQFIERDGTYYSVTETGRTESTETRWVFYLDLVDETPTSSDTVVTEPPSSLSETDQLLVERALEPVWGHTGAVDVDERPLGGRGPTFHHQMDPDASELVPSAPFDYLNQGDAYFVPRAERGPVQLTRYTFEVEPVASSQAELESYVDSTVVDATFDADNSTDGVISILETATDIGSGRLYKERGSMSDELTTITDRLGMTDNIPTEQSGYVSLNGAVMSFSGTWYRASLSRR
;
A
#
# COMPACT_ATOMS: atom_id res chain seq x y z
N MET A 1 40.65 10.66 33.73
CA MET A 1 39.31 11.08 34.22
C MET A 1 38.62 11.69 33.02
N THR A 2 37.62 11.11 32.37
CA THR A 2 36.48 10.36 32.93
C THR A 2 35.86 9.47 31.84
N ASN A 3 35.74 8.19 32.18
CA ASN A 3 34.79 7.15 31.79
C ASN A 3 34.33 6.97 30.32
N TYR A 4 34.87 5.90 29.73
CA TYR A 4 34.14 4.90 28.95
C TYR A 4 32.87 4.46 29.67
N LEU A 5 31.74 4.31 28.95
CA LEU A 5 30.76 3.26 29.24
C LEU A 5 29.97 2.87 27.99
N THR A 6 29.91 1.55 27.83
CA THR A 6 29.57 0.76 26.66
C THR A 6 28.08 0.41 26.65
N ARG A 7 27.50 0.27 25.45
CA ARG A 7 26.26 -0.49 25.21
C ARG A 7 26.46 -1.95 25.62
N ARG A 8 25.51 -2.51 26.38
CA ARG A 8 25.26 -3.96 26.44
C ARG A 8 23.75 -4.18 26.44
N GLY A 9 23.29 -4.85 25.38
CA GLY A 9 21.98 -5.49 25.35
C GLY A 9 21.96 -6.76 26.20
N LEU A 10 20.75 -7.24 26.47
CA LEU A 10 20.48 -8.63 26.81
C LEU A 10 19.01 -8.92 26.47
N LEU A 11 18.84 -9.55 25.30
CA LEU A 11 17.74 -10.46 25.04
C LEU A 11 17.93 -11.69 25.95
N SER A 12 16.87 -12.15 26.59
CA SER A 12 16.81 -13.54 27.05
C SER A 12 15.38 -14.06 27.01
N LYS A 13 15.18 -15.00 26.11
CA LYS A 13 14.08 -15.96 25.98
C LYS A 13 13.90 -16.77 27.28
N ALA A 14 12.65 -17.10 27.62
CA ALA A 14 12.16 -18.25 28.41
C ALA A 14 10.81 -17.85 29.01
N ALA A 15 9.81 -18.67 29.27
CA ALA A 15 9.48 -20.05 28.96
C ALA A 15 8.00 -20.19 29.39
N ILE A 16 7.23 -21.05 28.71
CA ILE A 16 5.90 -21.45 29.16
C ILE A 16 6.05 -22.19 30.49
N ALA A 17 5.41 -21.70 31.55
CA ALA A 17 5.21 -22.44 32.78
C ALA A 17 3.76 -22.23 33.26
N SER A 18 2.99 -23.31 33.18
CA SER A 18 1.66 -23.47 33.73
C SER A 18 1.68 -23.32 35.26
N GLY A 19 0.81 -22.47 35.81
CA GLY A 19 0.65 -22.33 37.25
C GLY A 19 -0.70 -21.69 37.60
N ILE A 20 -1.66 -22.51 38.00
CA ILE A 20 -2.92 -22.08 38.62
C ILE A 20 -2.66 -21.85 40.12
N GLY A 21 -3.06 -20.70 40.64
CA GLY A 21 -3.05 -20.40 42.08
C GLY A 21 -3.45 -18.95 42.33
N GLY A 22 -4.75 -18.72 42.55
CA GLY A 22 -5.35 -17.38 42.61
C GLY A 22 -5.14 -16.64 43.92
N ILE A 23 -5.22 -15.32 43.82
CA ILE A 23 -5.74 -14.43 44.87
C ILE A 23 -6.37 -13.21 44.20
N ALA A 24 -7.61 -12.94 44.59
CA ALA A 24 -8.44 -11.85 44.09
C ALA A 24 -7.83 -10.48 44.43
N GLY A 25 -7.92 -9.55 43.47
CA GLY A 25 -7.48 -8.15 43.65
C GLY A 25 -7.74 -7.32 42.39
N CYS A 26 -8.91 -6.69 42.37
CA CYS A 26 -9.47 -5.78 41.36
C CYS A 26 -8.47 -4.85 40.65
N LEU A 27 -8.43 -4.93 39.31
CA LEU A 27 -8.62 -3.84 38.34
C LEU A 27 -8.15 -4.38 36.99
N GLY A 28 -9.12 -4.88 36.21
CA GLY A 28 -8.88 -5.33 34.85
C GLY A 28 -8.19 -4.23 34.06
N SER A 29 -6.99 -4.51 33.58
CA SER A 29 -6.42 -3.86 32.40
C SER A 29 -7.22 -4.29 31.16
N VAL A 30 -8.52 -3.96 31.14
CA VAL A 30 -9.28 -3.97 29.89
C VAL A 30 -8.61 -2.90 29.05
N ARG A 31 -7.86 -3.33 28.02
CA ARG A 31 -7.43 -2.48 26.93
C ARG A 31 -8.70 -1.76 26.46
N ARG A 32 -8.87 -0.49 26.83
CA ARG A 32 -10.10 0.24 26.52
C ARG A 32 -10.11 0.42 25.01
N THR A 33 -11.03 -0.25 24.33
CA THR A 33 -11.29 -0.08 22.90
C THR A 33 -11.28 1.40 22.57
N LYS A 34 -10.51 1.78 21.56
CA LYS A 34 -10.45 3.15 21.09
C LYS A 34 -10.95 3.22 19.65
N PHE A 35 -11.96 4.05 19.43
CA PHE A 35 -12.42 4.41 18.10
C PHE A 35 -11.77 5.72 17.65
N LEU A 36 -11.36 5.75 16.39
CA LEU A 36 -10.76 6.91 15.75
C LEU A 36 -11.48 7.12 14.42
N PHE A 37 -12.24 8.20 14.31
CA PHE A 37 -12.90 8.60 13.09
C PHE A 37 -12.12 9.75 12.46
N SER A 38 -11.58 9.53 11.26
CA SER A 38 -10.70 10.46 10.55
C SER A 38 -11.30 10.85 9.23
N THR A 39 -11.08 12.10 8.81
CA THR A 39 -11.51 12.57 7.49
C THR A 39 -10.35 13.16 6.71
N PHE A 40 -10.37 12.96 5.40
CA PHE A 40 -9.37 13.48 4.46
C PHE A 40 -10.13 14.27 3.39
N PRO A 41 -9.95 15.59 3.29
CA PRO A 41 -10.66 16.38 2.29
C PRO A 41 -10.22 15.97 0.89
N VAL A 42 -11.18 15.93 -0.01
CA VAL A 42 -10.98 15.55 -1.41
C VAL A 42 -11.27 16.73 -2.34
N GLY A 43 -12.27 17.55 -2.01
CA GLY A 43 -12.62 18.73 -2.79
C GLY A 43 -13.79 19.52 -2.20
N GLU A 44 -13.98 20.73 -2.71
CA GLU A 44 -15.05 21.66 -2.31
C GLU A 44 -16.27 21.59 -3.26
N SER A 45 -16.23 20.69 -4.25
CA SER A 45 -17.33 20.46 -5.18
C SER A 45 -17.40 19.00 -5.62
N LEU A 46 -18.57 18.57 -6.12
CA LEU A 46 -18.75 17.24 -6.70
C LEU A 46 -17.82 17.00 -7.90
N ALA A 47 -17.55 18.05 -8.68
CA ALA A 47 -16.59 18.00 -9.79
C ALA A 47 -15.17 17.68 -9.30
N GLU A 48 -14.70 18.34 -8.23
CA GLU A 48 -13.39 18.05 -7.65
C GLU A 48 -13.32 16.65 -7.03
N LEU A 49 -14.37 16.22 -6.34
CA LEU A 49 -14.50 14.84 -5.84
C LEU A 49 -14.39 13.85 -6.99
N THR A 50 -15.17 14.06 -8.05
CA THR A 50 -15.21 13.18 -9.22
C THR A 50 -13.83 13.10 -9.89
N ASN A 51 -13.17 14.25 -10.09
CA ASN A 51 -11.84 14.32 -10.68
C ASN A 51 -10.78 13.59 -9.85
N SER A 52 -10.96 13.48 -8.53
CA SER A 52 -10.04 12.74 -7.66
C SER A 52 -10.03 11.22 -7.92
N PHE A 53 -11.05 10.70 -8.59
CA PHE A 53 -11.19 9.29 -8.95
C PHE A 53 -10.79 9.00 -10.40
N ILE A 54 -10.54 10.05 -11.21
CA ILE A 54 -10.15 9.88 -12.61
C ILE A 54 -8.64 9.66 -12.68
N GLU A 55 -8.26 8.49 -13.18
CA GLU A 55 -6.89 8.17 -13.57
C GLU A 55 -6.64 8.67 -14.99
N ALA A 56 -6.06 9.86 -15.10
CA ALA A 56 -5.82 10.51 -16.39
C ALA A 56 -4.77 9.79 -17.23
N ASP A 57 -3.78 9.14 -16.60
CA ASP A 57 -2.79 8.30 -17.29
C ASP A 57 -2.50 7.05 -16.47
N PRO A 58 -3.24 5.96 -16.70
CA PRO A 58 -3.04 4.70 -15.96
C PRO A 58 -1.61 4.18 -16.09
N THR A 59 -0.86 4.57 -17.12
CA THR A 59 0.52 4.11 -17.31
C THR A 59 1.49 4.64 -16.24
N GLN A 60 1.11 5.69 -15.51
CA GLN A 60 1.86 6.22 -14.35
C GLN A 60 1.71 5.37 -13.10
N ILE A 61 0.67 4.52 -13.01
CA ILE A 61 0.53 3.58 -11.89
C ILE A 61 1.69 2.60 -11.95
N THR A 62 2.57 2.62 -10.96
CA THR A 62 3.71 1.69 -10.89
C THR A 62 3.24 0.27 -10.58
N SER A 63 3.83 -0.71 -11.25
CA SER A 63 3.69 -2.11 -10.82
C SER A 63 4.39 -2.35 -9.46
N HIS A 64 4.04 -3.44 -8.79
CA HIS A 64 4.71 -3.92 -7.59
C HIS A 64 6.09 -4.54 -7.85
N PHE A 65 6.47 -4.71 -9.12
CA PHE A 65 7.85 -5.01 -9.44
C PHE A 65 8.74 -3.81 -9.12
N SER A 66 9.93 -4.09 -8.58
CA SER A 66 10.93 -3.05 -8.35
C SER A 66 11.39 -2.37 -9.63
N ILE A 67 11.29 -3.05 -10.78
CA ILE A 67 11.46 -2.47 -12.11
C ILE A 67 10.09 -2.44 -12.78
N ASP A 68 9.65 -1.26 -13.15
CA ASP A 68 8.30 -1.06 -13.66
C ASP A 68 8.16 -1.50 -15.13
N TYR A 69 6.94 -1.85 -15.53
CA TYR A 69 6.67 -2.19 -16.92
C TYR A 69 6.87 -0.98 -17.85
N PRO A 70 7.34 -1.20 -19.09
CA PRO A 70 7.40 -0.15 -20.10
C PRO A 70 6.01 0.45 -20.35
N ALA A 71 5.94 1.78 -20.52
CA ALA A 71 4.69 2.48 -20.79
C ALA A 71 3.95 1.94 -22.04
N SER A 72 4.68 1.45 -23.05
CA SER A 72 4.10 0.82 -24.24
C SER A 72 3.31 -0.46 -23.92
N TYR A 73 3.82 -1.29 -23.00
CA TYR A 73 3.12 -2.49 -22.52
C TYR A 73 1.87 -2.10 -21.73
N LYS A 74 1.99 -1.15 -20.81
CA LYS A 74 0.86 -0.65 -20.01
C LYS A 74 -0.27 -0.08 -20.88
N ARG A 75 0.06 0.72 -21.90
CA ARG A 75 -0.94 1.22 -22.87
C ARG A 75 -1.66 0.09 -23.60
N LYS A 76 -0.94 -0.97 -23.97
CA LYS A 76 -1.55 -2.14 -24.63
C LYS A 76 -2.55 -2.84 -23.70
N ILE A 77 -2.19 -3.03 -22.44
CA ILE A 77 -3.08 -3.65 -21.44
C ILE A 77 -4.33 -2.79 -21.20
N VAL A 78 -4.19 -1.46 -21.06
CA VAL A 78 -5.36 -0.55 -20.91
C VAL A 78 -6.25 -0.59 -22.15
N ALA A 79 -5.66 -0.60 -23.35
CA ALA A 79 -6.41 -0.74 -24.58
C ALA A 79 -7.19 -2.07 -24.63
N THR A 80 -6.54 -3.18 -24.27
CA THR A 80 -7.19 -4.49 -24.16
C THR A 80 -8.31 -4.48 -23.12
N LEU A 81 -8.09 -3.87 -21.95
CA LEU A 81 -9.12 -3.75 -20.92
C LEU A 81 -10.36 -3.04 -21.47
N ILE A 82 -10.20 -1.93 -22.19
CA ILE A 82 -11.34 -1.17 -22.76
C ILE A 82 -12.01 -1.94 -23.92
N GLU A 83 -11.24 -2.58 -24.80
CA GLU A 83 -11.76 -3.30 -25.97
C GLU A 83 -12.49 -4.59 -25.59
N GLU A 84 -11.88 -5.40 -24.74
CA GLU A 84 -12.37 -6.72 -24.33
C GLU A 84 -13.20 -6.68 -23.05
N LYS A 85 -13.25 -5.51 -22.38
CA LYS A 85 -13.91 -5.27 -21.08
C LYS A 85 -13.32 -6.02 -19.89
N THR A 86 -12.26 -6.78 -20.11
CA THR A 86 -11.55 -7.53 -19.08
C THR A 86 -10.08 -7.68 -19.42
N VAL A 87 -9.22 -7.73 -18.41
CA VAL A 87 -7.80 -8.05 -18.59
C VAL A 87 -7.21 -8.72 -17.36
N ASP A 88 -6.30 -9.64 -17.58
CA ASP A 88 -5.43 -10.19 -16.54
C ASP A 88 -4.05 -9.54 -16.62
N VAL A 89 -3.51 -9.13 -15.47
CA VAL A 89 -2.17 -8.57 -15.39
C VAL A 89 -1.45 -8.95 -14.11
N VAL A 90 -0.14 -9.16 -14.20
CA VAL A 90 0.69 -9.61 -13.08
C VAL A 90 1.40 -8.43 -12.45
N GLU A 91 1.27 -8.30 -11.13
CA GLU A 91 1.89 -7.29 -10.27
C GLU A 91 1.58 -5.84 -10.64
N TRP A 92 0.54 -5.57 -11.43
CA TRP A 92 0.15 -4.20 -11.74
C TRP A 92 -1.31 -3.97 -11.39
N GLN A 93 -1.54 -3.30 -10.27
CA GLN A 93 -2.86 -3.11 -9.71
C GLN A 93 -3.51 -1.83 -10.25
N LEU A 94 -4.46 -1.97 -11.18
CA LEU A 94 -5.18 -0.86 -11.83
C LEU A 94 -6.35 -0.29 -11.02
N ALA A 95 -6.88 -1.08 -10.10
CA ALA A 95 -7.92 -0.71 -9.14
C ALA A 95 -7.65 -1.48 -7.86
N TYR A 96 -7.99 -0.91 -6.71
CA TYR A 96 -7.74 -1.54 -5.43
C TYR A 96 -8.91 -1.37 -4.48
N ASP A 97 -9.16 -2.42 -3.71
CA ASP A 97 -10.12 -2.33 -2.61
C ASP A 97 -9.45 -1.87 -1.33
N ARG A 98 -10.17 -1.06 -0.56
CA ARG A 98 -9.78 -0.65 0.78
C ARG A 98 -10.27 -1.66 1.80
N SER A 99 -9.47 -1.88 2.84
CA SER A 99 -9.93 -2.62 4.03
C SER A 99 -11.15 -1.94 4.61
N PHE A 100 -12.23 -2.71 4.75
CA PHE A 100 -13.51 -2.28 5.26
C PHE A 100 -14.02 -3.23 6.34
N GLY A 101 -13.23 -3.34 7.42
CA GLY A 101 -13.61 -4.15 8.57
C GLY A 101 -13.55 -5.63 8.24
N THR A 102 -14.69 -6.31 8.23
CA THR A 102 -14.82 -7.73 7.84
C THR A 102 -14.87 -7.96 6.33
N THR A 103 -14.93 -6.90 5.53
CA THR A 103 -14.99 -6.95 4.07
C THR A 103 -13.98 -5.96 3.45
N THR A 104 -14.10 -5.74 2.15
CA THR A 104 -13.44 -4.69 1.41
C THR A 104 -14.46 -3.70 0.84
N HIS A 105 -14.01 -2.48 0.58
CA HIS A 105 -14.77 -1.44 -0.10
C HIS A 105 -14.01 -1.04 -1.36
N PRO A 106 -14.58 -1.17 -2.56
CA PRO A 106 -13.93 -0.74 -3.79
C PRO A 106 -13.53 0.74 -3.70
N GLU A 107 -12.31 1.08 -4.09
CA GLU A 107 -11.98 2.49 -4.35
C GLU A 107 -12.44 2.83 -5.76
N PRO A 108 -13.32 3.85 -5.93
CA PRO A 108 -13.75 4.26 -7.27
C PRO A 108 -12.54 4.67 -8.11
N GLN A 109 -12.43 4.09 -9.30
CA GLN A 109 -11.37 4.40 -10.23
C GLN A 109 -11.93 4.47 -11.64
N PHE A 110 -11.79 5.64 -12.28
CA PHE A 110 -12.32 5.90 -13.61
C PHE A 110 -11.18 6.16 -14.60
N ILE A 111 -11.32 5.63 -15.82
CA ILE A 111 -10.43 5.94 -16.94
C ILE A 111 -11.27 6.62 -18.03
N GLU A 112 -10.72 7.67 -18.62
CA GLU A 112 -11.34 8.35 -19.76
C GLU A 112 -10.70 7.87 -21.07
N ARG A 113 -11.54 7.54 -22.05
CA ARG A 113 -11.10 7.21 -23.40
C ARG A 113 -12.10 7.71 -24.42
N ASP A 114 -11.62 8.55 -25.33
CA ASP A 114 -12.39 9.07 -26.46
C ASP A 114 -13.74 9.71 -26.01
N GLY A 115 -13.72 10.42 -24.87
CA GLY A 115 -14.88 11.08 -24.27
C GLY A 115 -15.81 10.18 -23.46
N THR A 116 -15.49 8.88 -23.32
CA THR A 116 -16.25 7.93 -22.49
C THR A 116 -15.48 7.62 -21.21
N TYR A 117 -16.17 7.63 -20.08
CA TYR A 117 -15.61 7.25 -18.78
C TYR A 117 -15.99 5.82 -18.44
N TYR A 118 -14.99 5.05 -18.01
CA TYR A 118 -15.10 3.66 -17.65
C TYR A 118 -14.78 3.49 -16.16
N SER A 119 -15.67 2.83 -15.41
CA SER A 119 -15.35 2.36 -14.06
C SER A 119 -14.50 1.11 -14.16
N VAL A 120 -13.37 1.08 -13.45
CA VAL A 120 -12.46 -0.07 -13.38
C VAL A 120 -12.67 -0.79 -12.05
N THR A 121 -12.86 -2.10 -12.09
CA THR A 121 -13.09 -2.93 -10.90
C THR A 121 -12.16 -4.13 -10.88
N GLU A 122 -11.55 -4.43 -9.74
CA GLU A 122 -10.86 -5.70 -9.50
C GLU A 122 -11.89 -6.80 -9.28
N THR A 123 -11.99 -7.78 -10.20
CA THR A 123 -12.96 -8.89 -10.11
C THR A 123 -12.31 -10.21 -9.73
N GLY A 124 -10.98 -10.28 -9.77
CA GLY A 124 -10.23 -11.48 -9.42
C GLY A 124 -8.81 -11.19 -8.98
N ARG A 125 -8.34 -12.03 -8.06
CA ARG A 125 -6.95 -12.05 -7.60
C ARG A 125 -6.49 -13.47 -7.41
N THR A 126 -5.34 -13.82 -7.96
CA THR A 126 -4.73 -15.15 -7.79
C THR A 126 -3.25 -15.01 -7.50
N GLU A 127 -2.77 -15.72 -6.50
CA GLU A 127 -1.34 -15.86 -6.22
C GLU A 127 -0.78 -17.08 -6.96
N SER A 128 0.39 -16.91 -7.59
CA SER A 128 1.13 -17.99 -8.23
C SER A 128 2.61 -17.91 -7.87
N THR A 129 3.30 -19.04 -7.96
CA THR A 129 4.76 -19.08 -7.84
C THR A 129 5.34 -19.37 -9.21
N GLU A 130 6.23 -18.51 -9.67
CA GLU A 130 6.90 -18.67 -10.95
C GLU A 130 8.42 -18.62 -10.81
N THR A 131 9.13 -19.38 -11.63
CA THR A 131 10.60 -19.32 -11.66
C THR A 131 11.04 -18.06 -12.40
N ARG A 132 11.78 -17.17 -11.73
CA ARG A 132 12.30 -15.91 -12.26
C ARG A 132 13.77 -15.73 -11.89
N TRP A 133 14.48 -14.91 -12.68
CA TRP A 133 15.75 -14.34 -12.26
C TRP A 133 15.50 -13.23 -11.25
N VAL A 134 16.31 -13.20 -10.19
CA VAL A 134 16.36 -12.12 -9.22
C VAL A 134 17.80 -11.69 -9.08
N PHE A 135 18.03 -10.38 -9.25
CA PHE A 135 19.31 -9.77 -8.95
C PHE A 135 19.24 -9.16 -7.55
N TYR A 136 20.21 -9.43 -6.69
CA TYR A 136 20.25 -8.93 -5.32
C TYR A 136 21.69 -8.75 -4.83
N LEU A 137 21.81 -8.10 -3.67
CA LEU A 137 23.07 -7.71 -3.06
C LEU A 137 23.17 -8.37 -1.69
N ASP A 138 24.14 -9.26 -1.49
CA ASP A 138 24.37 -9.91 -0.20
C ASP A 138 25.33 -9.08 0.64
N LEU A 139 24.91 -8.72 1.85
CA LEU A 139 25.79 -8.06 2.81
C LEU A 139 26.89 -9.02 3.26
N VAL A 140 28.14 -8.55 3.27
CA VAL A 140 29.28 -9.34 3.74
C VAL A 140 30.13 -8.56 4.73
N ASP A 141 30.71 -9.28 5.70
CA ASP A 141 31.69 -8.74 6.65
C ASP A 141 33.12 -8.73 6.08
N GLU A 142 33.33 -9.38 4.94
CA GLU A 142 34.63 -9.49 4.30
C GLU A 142 35.05 -8.17 3.65
N THR A 143 36.27 -7.73 3.94
CA THR A 143 36.86 -6.58 3.25
C THR A 143 37.44 -7.03 1.91
N PRO A 144 37.10 -6.37 0.79
CA PRO A 144 37.68 -6.67 -0.50
C PRO A 144 39.21 -6.58 -0.49
N THR A 145 39.85 -7.48 -1.21
CA THR A 145 41.28 -7.54 -1.46
C THR A 145 41.67 -6.74 -2.71
N SER A 146 42.97 -6.55 -2.95
CA SER A 146 43.46 -5.80 -4.11
C SER A 146 43.19 -6.46 -5.47
N SER A 147 42.79 -7.73 -5.49
CA SER A 147 42.40 -8.43 -6.72
C SER A 147 40.92 -8.26 -7.07
N ASP A 148 40.11 -7.76 -6.14
CA ASP A 148 38.66 -7.67 -6.30
C ASP A 148 38.27 -6.38 -7.02
N THR A 149 37.27 -6.48 -7.89
CA THR A 149 36.67 -5.36 -8.60
C THR A 149 35.58 -4.75 -7.73
N VAL A 150 35.87 -3.59 -7.13
CA VAL A 150 34.95 -2.87 -6.24
C VAL A 150 34.40 -1.63 -6.94
N VAL A 151 33.08 -1.48 -6.93
CA VAL A 151 32.35 -0.31 -7.47
C VAL A 151 31.58 0.40 -6.35
N THR A 152 31.22 1.68 -6.51
CA THR A 152 30.62 2.50 -5.41
C THR A 152 29.24 3.08 -5.71
N GLU A 153 28.82 2.99 -6.97
CA GLU A 153 27.52 3.37 -7.50
C GLU A 153 27.17 2.33 -8.55
N PRO A 154 25.90 2.25 -9.02
CA PRO A 154 25.59 1.51 -10.24
C PRO A 154 26.63 1.86 -11.33
N PRO A 155 27.45 0.90 -11.79
CA PRO A 155 28.56 1.22 -12.67
C PRO A 155 28.05 1.86 -13.96
N SER A 156 28.54 3.05 -14.30
CA SER A 156 28.11 3.79 -15.49
C SER A 156 28.46 3.08 -16.81
N SER A 157 29.29 2.03 -16.75
CA SER A 157 29.62 1.16 -17.87
C SER A 157 28.51 0.17 -18.21
N LEU A 158 27.61 -0.13 -17.26
CA LEU A 158 26.46 -0.99 -17.47
C LEU A 158 25.41 -0.29 -18.33
N SER A 159 24.52 -1.08 -18.94
CA SER A 159 23.31 -0.57 -19.57
C SER A 159 22.43 0.22 -18.58
N GLU A 160 21.58 1.13 -19.07
CA GLU A 160 20.66 1.89 -18.21
C GLU A 160 19.74 0.96 -17.38
N THR A 161 19.30 -0.16 -17.97
CA THR A 161 18.49 -1.16 -17.27
C THR A 161 19.26 -1.86 -16.15
N ASP A 162 20.52 -2.23 -16.39
CA ASP A 162 21.35 -2.87 -15.37
C ASP A 162 21.75 -1.90 -14.26
N GLN A 163 21.99 -0.62 -14.58
CA GLN A 163 22.18 0.40 -13.56
C GLN A 163 20.96 0.51 -12.65
N LEU A 164 19.75 0.51 -13.25
CA LEU A 164 18.51 0.54 -12.50
C LEU A 164 18.31 -0.73 -11.65
N LEU A 165 18.70 -1.90 -12.15
CA LEU A 165 18.69 -3.14 -11.36
C LEU A 165 19.59 -3.04 -10.13
N VAL A 166 20.80 -2.48 -10.26
CA VAL A 166 21.69 -2.27 -9.10
C VAL A 166 21.10 -1.27 -8.12
N GLU A 167 20.52 -0.17 -8.62
CA GLU A 167 19.85 0.83 -7.77
C GLU A 167 18.69 0.21 -6.98
N ARG A 168 17.81 -0.57 -7.64
CA ARG A 168 16.68 -1.22 -6.97
C ARG A 168 17.11 -2.36 -6.04
N ALA A 169 18.25 -3.00 -6.30
CA ALA A 169 18.80 -4.00 -5.39
C ALA A 169 19.38 -3.39 -4.10
N LEU A 170 19.76 -2.11 -4.11
CA LEU A 170 20.24 -1.39 -2.92
C LEU A 170 19.11 -1.07 -1.92
N GLU A 171 17.91 -0.79 -2.41
CA GLU A 171 16.75 -0.38 -1.57
C GLU A 171 16.46 -1.33 -0.39
N PRO A 172 16.40 -2.67 -0.57
CA PRO A 172 16.10 -3.57 0.54
C PRO A 172 17.27 -3.78 1.53
N VAL A 173 18.51 -3.48 1.10
CA VAL A 173 19.75 -3.75 1.85
C VAL A 173 20.39 -2.50 2.44
N TRP A 174 19.89 -1.31 2.10
CA TRP A 174 20.42 -0.04 2.59
C TRP A 174 19.30 0.82 3.20
N GLY A 175 19.21 0.79 4.53
CA GLY A 175 18.22 1.54 5.29
C GLY A 175 18.76 2.82 5.94
N HIS A 176 17.88 3.55 6.63
CA HIS A 176 18.24 4.78 7.36
C HIS A 176 19.33 4.57 8.44
N THR A 177 19.47 3.35 8.95
CA THR A 177 20.44 2.98 9.98
C THR A 177 21.68 2.27 9.44
N GLY A 178 21.85 2.20 8.11
CA GLY A 178 22.94 1.50 7.44
C GLY A 178 22.50 0.20 6.77
N ALA A 179 23.47 -0.69 6.54
CA ALA A 179 23.29 -1.96 5.86
C ALA A 179 22.29 -2.89 6.57
N VAL A 180 21.54 -3.64 5.77
CA VAL A 180 20.53 -4.61 6.20
C VAL A 180 20.77 -5.92 5.45
N ASP A 181 20.85 -7.01 6.20
CA ASP A 181 20.90 -8.35 5.63
C ASP A 181 19.49 -8.80 5.21
N VAL A 182 19.37 -9.36 4.01
CA VAL A 182 18.13 -9.84 3.40
C VAL A 182 18.08 -11.36 3.24
N ASP A 183 19.04 -12.10 3.76
CA ASP A 183 19.14 -13.55 3.58
C ASP A 183 17.93 -14.34 4.12
N GLU A 184 17.25 -13.83 5.14
CA GLU A 184 16.04 -14.50 5.65
C GLU A 184 14.80 -14.25 4.79
N ARG A 185 14.87 -13.38 3.77
CA ARG A 185 13.73 -13.07 2.89
C ARG A 185 13.58 -14.13 1.79
N PRO A 186 12.34 -14.43 1.37
CA PRO A 186 12.09 -15.16 0.13
C PRO A 186 12.79 -14.49 -1.05
N LEU A 187 13.21 -15.27 -2.05
CA LEU A 187 14.06 -14.79 -3.15
C LEU A 187 13.55 -13.49 -3.79
N GLY A 188 12.27 -13.43 -4.18
CA GLY A 188 11.68 -12.23 -4.79
C GLY A 188 11.64 -10.98 -3.90
N GLY A 189 11.86 -11.11 -2.59
CA GLY A 189 11.96 -9.98 -1.65
C GLY A 189 13.39 -9.53 -1.34
N ARG A 190 14.40 -10.18 -1.93
CA ARG A 190 15.82 -9.83 -1.76
C ARG A 190 16.29 -8.72 -2.69
N GLY A 191 15.63 -8.56 -3.85
CA GLY A 191 16.00 -7.57 -4.86
C GLY A 191 15.06 -7.59 -6.06
N PRO A 192 15.35 -6.82 -7.12
CA PRO A 192 14.51 -6.76 -8.31
C PRO A 192 14.40 -8.12 -9.02
N THR A 193 13.16 -8.44 -9.37
CA THR A 193 12.81 -9.63 -10.16
C THR A 193 12.67 -9.27 -11.64
N PHE A 194 13.25 -10.08 -12.53
CA PHE A 194 13.07 -9.93 -13.98
C PHE A 194 11.65 -10.36 -14.38
N HIS A 195 10.79 -9.39 -14.68
CA HIS A 195 9.45 -9.67 -15.22
C HIS A 195 9.51 -10.01 -16.72
N HIS A 196 8.40 -10.48 -17.28
CA HIS A 196 8.34 -10.99 -18.67
C HIS A 196 8.62 -9.95 -19.78
N GLN A 197 8.61 -8.66 -19.47
CA GLN A 197 9.02 -7.58 -20.41
C GLN A 197 10.52 -7.23 -20.31
N MET A 198 11.32 -7.98 -19.53
CA MET A 198 12.77 -7.84 -19.44
C MET A 198 13.45 -9.07 -20.04
N ASP A 199 14.58 -8.85 -20.71
CA ASP A 199 15.41 -9.90 -21.25
C ASP A 199 16.61 -10.15 -20.32
N PRO A 200 16.63 -11.25 -19.54
CA PRO A 200 17.76 -11.57 -18.68
C PRO A 200 19.04 -11.89 -19.47
N ASP A 201 18.95 -12.37 -20.71
CA ASP A 201 20.13 -12.71 -21.52
C ASP A 201 20.81 -11.45 -22.09
N ALA A 202 20.12 -10.31 -22.08
CA ALA A 202 20.66 -9.01 -22.44
C ALA A 202 21.32 -8.28 -21.26
N SER A 203 21.16 -8.77 -20.03
CA SER A 203 21.71 -8.17 -18.81
C SER A 203 23.15 -8.63 -18.57
N GLU A 204 24.05 -7.70 -18.28
CA GLU A 204 25.42 -8.02 -17.87
C GLU A 204 25.49 -8.54 -16.42
N LEU A 205 24.40 -8.42 -15.66
CA LEU A 205 24.31 -8.87 -14.27
C LEU A 205 23.93 -10.36 -14.14
N VAL A 206 23.43 -10.96 -15.22
CA VAL A 206 22.94 -12.34 -15.27
C VAL A 206 23.82 -13.16 -16.21
N PRO A 207 24.32 -14.36 -15.80
CA PRO A 207 24.14 -15.00 -14.50
C PRO A 207 25.09 -14.48 -13.41
N SER A 208 25.99 -13.56 -13.74
CA SER A 208 26.99 -13.02 -12.81
C SER A 208 27.40 -11.62 -13.22
N ALA A 209 27.41 -10.69 -12.27
CA ALA A 209 27.83 -9.31 -12.50
C ALA A 209 29.32 -9.17 -12.86
N PRO A 210 29.72 -8.11 -13.58
CA PRO A 210 31.11 -7.87 -13.98
C PRO A 210 31.97 -7.22 -12.88
N PHE A 211 31.50 -7.22 -11.64
CA PHE A 211 32.19 -6.69 -10.47
C PHE A 211 31.98 -7.62 -9.27
N ASP A 212 32.94 -7.65 -8.35
CA ASP A 212 32.94 -8.58 -7.22
C ASP A 212 32.21 -7.99 -6.01
N TYR A 213 32.28 -6.66 -5.83
CA TYR A 213 31.65 -5.97 -4.70
C TYR A 213 31.07 -4.61 -5.11
N LEU A 214 29.91 -4.29 -4.56
CA LEU A 214 29.39 -2.93 -4.47
C LEU A 214 29.66 -2.39 -3.08
N ASN A 215 30.36 -1.26 -3.01
CA ASN A 215 30.60 -0.51 -1.79
C ASN A 215 29.52 0.57 -1.64
N GLN A 216 28.81 0.55 -0.53
CA GLN A 216 27.86 1.59 -0.16
C GLN A 216 28.18 2.04 1.27
N GLY A 217 28.67 3.26 1.42
CA GLY A 217 29.03 3.83 2.72
C GLY A 217 30.19 3.08 3.39
N ASP A 218 29.89 2.39 4.49
CA ASP A 218 30.83 1.59 5.28
C ASP A 218 30.65 0.07 5.11
N ALA A 219 29.80 -0.35 4.16
CA ALA A 219 29.50 -1.75 3.90
C ALA A 219 29.85 -2.18 2.47
N TYR A 220 30.13 -3.47 2.32
CA TYR A 220 30.32 -4.13 1.02
C TYR A 220 29.22 -5.14 0.79
N PHE A 221 28.80 -5.22 -0.46
CA PHE A 221 27.78 -6.16 -0.92
C PHE A 221 28.29 -6.98 -2.09
N VAL A 222 28.04 -8.29 -2.07
CA VAL A 222 28.34 -9.18 -3.19
C VAL A 222 27.13 -9.24 -4.13
N PRO A 223 27.28 -8.92 -5.42
CA PRO A 223 26.19 -9.06 -6.37
C PRO A 223 25.89 -10.53 -6.64
N ARG A 224 24.59 -10.86 -6.65
CA ARG A 224 24.08 -12.18 -6.96
C ARG A 224 23.01 -12.09 -8.02
N ALA A 225 23.00 -13.06 -8.92
CA ALA A 225 21.84 -13.38 -9.74
C ALA A 225 21.46 -14.83 -9.49
N GLU A 226 20.24 -15.06 -9.02
CA GLU A 226 19.70 -16.39 -8.78
C GLU A 226 18.41 -16.59 -9.57
N ARG A 227 18.25 -17.78 -10.14
CA ARG A 227 17.02 -18.20 -10.79
C ARG A 227 16.24 -19.15 -9.88
N GLY A 228 15.11 -18.70 -9.37
CA GLY A 228 14.35 -19.45 -8.37
C GLY A 228 12.89 -19.04 -8.27
N PRO A 229 12.15 -19.62 -7.31
CA PRO A 229 10.72 -19.36 -7.15
C PRO A 229 10.45 -17.95 -6.60
N VAL A 230 9.57 -17.22 -7.29
CA VAL A 230 9.06 -15.91 -6.86
C VAL A 230 7.53 -15.98 -6.81
N GLN A 231 6.96 -15.53 -5.69
CA GLN A 231 5.51 -15.41 -5.53
C GLN A 231 5.04 -14.15 -6.25
N LEU A 232 4.00 -14.27 -7.05
CA LEU A 232 3.44 -13.22 -7.89
C LEU A 232 1.93 -13.13 -7.69
N THR A 233 1.39 -11.93 -7.79
CA THR A 233 -0.05 -11.67 -7.79
C THR A 233 -0.52 -11.36 -9.20
N ARG A 234 -1.51 -12.10 -9.68
CA ARG A 234 -2.28 -11.79 -10.88
C ARG A 234 -3.60 -11.15 -10.48
N TYR A 235 -3.88 -10.01 -11.08
CA TYR A 235 -5.13 -9.28 -10.95
C TYR A 235 -5.95 -9.46 -12.21
N THR A 236 -7.25 -9.65 -12.05
CA THR A 236 -8.25 -9.60 -13.11
C THR A 236 -9.06 -8.34 -12.90
N PHE A 237 -9.12 -7.51 -13.94
CA PHE A 237 -9.90 -6.29 -13.96
C PHE A 237 -11.03 -6.40 -14.98
N GLU A 238 -12.14 -5.75 -14.69
CA GLU A 238 -13.23 -5.48 -15.63
C GLU A 238 -13.48 -3.98 -15.73
N VAL A 239 -14.05 -3.57 -16.87
CA VAL A 239 -14.49 -2.18 -17.08
C VAL A 239 -15.91 -2.09 -17.59
N GLU A 240 -16.63 -1.09 -17.09
CA GLU A 240 -17.97 -0.74 -17.53
C GLU A 240 -18.02 0.74 -17.92
N PRO A 241 -18.57 1.10 -19.10
CA PRO A 241 -18.81 2.50 -19.43
C PRO A 241 -19.92 3.05 -18.53
N VAL A 242 -19.63 4.13 -17.81
CA VAL A 242 -20.56 4.73 -16.83
C VAL A 242 -21.05 6.11 -17.23
N ALA A 243 -20.31 6.82 -18.09
CA ALA A 243 -20.66 8.16 -18.53
C ALA A 243 -20.04 8.52 -19.89
N SER A 244 -20.70 9.41 -20.63
CA SER A 244 -20.23 9.98 -21.90
C SER A 244 -19.92 11.49 -21.81
N SER A 245 -19.98 12.04 -20.59
CA SER A 245 -19.59 13.42 -20.27
C SER A 245 -19.23 13.55 -18.80
N GLN A 246 -18.51 14.62 -18.46
CA GLN A 246 -18.16 14.93 -17.07
C GLN A 246 -19.41 15.07 -16.17
N ALA A 247 -20.47 15.71 -16.65
CA ALA A 247 -21.69 15.92 -15.87
C ALA A 247 -22.45 14.60 -15.60
N GLU A 248 -22.43 13.67 -16.56
CA GLU A 248 -22.95 12.32 -16.36
C GLU A 248 -22.10 11.54 -15.36
N LEU A 249 -20.78 11.68 -15.40
CA LEU A 249 -19.89 11.05 -14.44
C LEU A 249 -20.12 11.59 -13.02
N GLU A 250 -20.25 12.90 -12.87
CA GLU A 250 -20.59 13.53 -11.57
C GLU A 250 -21.91 12.97 -11.02
N SER A 251 -22.93 12.82 -11.88
CA SER A 251 -24.21 12.22 -11.49
C SER A 251 -24.06 10.75 -11.08
N TYR A 252 -23.21 10.00 -11.79
CA TYR A 252 -22.89 8.62 -11.43
C TYR A 252 -22.20 8.54 -10.07
N VAL A 253 -21.18 9.39 -9.83
CA VAL A 253 -20.46 9.47 -8.54
C VAL A 253 -21.41 9.83 -7.40
N ASP A 254 -22.25 10.84 -7.56
CA ASP A 254 -23.21 11.25 -6.53
C ASP A 254 -24.19 10.12 -6.16
N SER A 255 -24.58 9.30 -7.14
CA SER A 255 -25.57 8.23 -6.93
C SER A 255 -24.98 6.89 -6.46
N THR A 256 -23.72 6.61 -6.78
CA THR A 256 -23.12 5.27 -6.65
C THR A 256 -21.89 5.24 -5.74
N VAL A 257 -21.17 6.36 -5.61
CA VAL A 257 -19.92 6.45 -4.85
C VAL A 257 -20.11 7.19 -3.53
N VAL A 258 -20.99 8.19 -3.49
CA VAL A 258 -21.25 8.95 -2.26
C VAL A 258 -22.08 8.10 -1.29
N ASP A 259 -21.52 7.82 -0.11
CA ASP A 259 -22.19 7.03 0.92
C ASP A 259 -23.18 7.89 1.73
N ALA A 260 -22.79 9.11 2.09
CA ALA A 260 -23.63 9.98 2.91
C ALA A 260 -23.34 11.48 2.74
N THR A 261 -24.38 12.29 2.95
CA THR A 261 -24.27 13.75 3.04
C THR A 261 -24.73 14.23 4.41
N PHE A 262 -23.95 15.09 5.05
CA PHE A 262 -24.25 15.60 6.39
C PHE A 262 -24.37 17.13 6.36
N ASP A 263 -25.50 17.62 6.86
CA ASP A 263 -25.80 19.05 7.00
C ASP A 263 -26.68 19.29 8.24
N ALA A 264 -26.90 20.56 8.56
CA ALA A 264 -27.69 20.96 9.72
C ALA A 264 -29.19 20.57 9.61
N ASP A 265 -29.70 20.34 8.39
CA ASP A 265 -31.10 19.97 8.16
C ASP A 265 -31.32 18.46 8.33
N ASN A 266 -30.27 17.65 8.20
CA ASN A 266 -30.34 16.19 8.18
C ASN A 266 -29.55 15.49 9.31
N SER A 267 -28.93 16.26 10.22
CA SER A 267 -28.08 15.73 11.30
C SER A 267 -28.39 16.40 12.64
N THR A 268 -28.16 15.68 13.74
CA THR A 268 -28.30 16.21 15.09
C THR A 268 -27.08 17.04 15.49
N ASP A 269 -27.22 17.96 16.44
CA ASP A 269 -26.11 18.77 16.96
C ASP A 269 -24.92 17.91 17.43
N GLY A 270 -25.19 16.72 17.98
CA GLY A 270 -24.16 15.77 18.41
C GLY A 270 -23.39 15.17 17.23
N VAL A 271 -24.07 14.77 16.15
CA VAL A 271 -23.43 14.32 14.90
C VAL A 271 -22.63 15.44 14.27
N ILE A 272 -23.20 16.64 14.19
CA ILE A 272 -22.51 17.84 13.68
C ILE A 272 -21.23 18.11 14.46
N SER A 273 -21.28 18.08 15.80
CA SER A 273 -20.11 18.29 16.67
C SER A 273 -18.97 17.27 16.42
N ILE A 274 -19.33 16.00 16.21
CA ILE A 274 -18.34 14.97 15.84
C ILE A 274 -17.72 15.28 14.47
N LEU A 275 -18.52 15.65 13.48
CA LEU A 275 -18.06 15.95 12.12
C LEU A 275 -17.23 17.23 12.07
N GLU A 276 -17.61 18.29 12.79
CA GLU A 276 -16.81 19.50 12.98
C GLU A 276 -15.44 19.14 13.56
N THR A 277 -15.41 18.33 14.62
CA THR A 277 -14.15 17.85 15.20
C THR A 277 -13.35 17.02 14.19
N ALA A 278 -14.00 16.11 13.46
CA ALA A 278 -13.33 15.20 12.55
C ALA A 278 -12.84 15.87 11.26
N THR A 279 -13.33 17.05 10.92
CA THR A 279 -12.95 17.82 9.70
C THR A 279 -12.06 19.03 10.00
N ASP A 280 -12.01 19.47 11.26
CA ASP A 280 -11.15 20.56 11.72
C ASP A 280 -9.65 20.22 11.59
N ILE A 281 -8.87 21.16 11.07
CA ILE A 281 -7.41 21.04 10.97
C ILE A 281 -6.78 21.08 12.37
N GLY A 282 -7.34 21.87 13.30
CA GLY A 282 -6.83 22.00 14.67
C GLY A 282 -6.87 20.70 15.48
N SER A 283 -7.86 19.85 15.22
CA SER A 283 -7.95 18.50 15.81
C SER A 283 -7.03 17.47 15.14
N GLY A 284 -6.43 17.83 14.01
CA GLY A 284 -5.77 16.90 13.09
C GLY A 284 -6.74 16.07 12.26
N ARG A 285 -7.96 16.58 12.02
CA ARG A 285 -9.05 15.90 11.29
C ARG A 285 -9.41 14.53 11.86
N LEU A 286 -9.54 14.49 13.18
CA LEU A 286 -9.63 13.23 13.91
C LEU A 286 -10.47 13.35 15.18
N TYR A 287 -11.59 12.64 15.20
CA TYR A 287 -12.42 12.42 16.38
C TYR A 287 -12.07 11.09 17.07
N LYS A 288 -12.21 11.03 18.41
CA LYS A 288 -11.74 9.90 19.23
C LYS A 288 -12.73 9.55 20.34
N GLU A 289 -13.07 8.27 20.44
CA GLU A 289 -13.85 7.72 21.56
C GLU A 289 -13.14 6.58 22.26
N ARG A 290 -13.49 6.36 23.52
CA ARG A 290 -12.99 5.25 24.33
C ARG A 290 -14.16 4.47 24.92
N GLY A 291 -14.07 3.15 24.89
CA GLY A 291 -15.14 2.27 25.35
C GLY A 291 -16.06 1.91 24.19
N SER A 292 -17.37 1.96 24.40
CA SER A 292 -18.37 1.83 23.33
C SER A 292 -18.41 3.07 22.45
N MET A 293 -18.81 2.91 21.20
CA MET A 293 -19.17 4.06 20.36
C MET A 293 -20.38 4.78 20.97
N SER A 294 -20.41 6.10 20.86
CA SER A 294 -21.59 6.91 21.15
C SER A 294 -22.71 6.64 20.14
N ASP A 295 -23.94 7.03 20.48
CA ASP A 295 -25.08 6.93 19.56
C ASP A 295 -24.86 7.83 18.33
N GLU A 296 -24.20 8.98 18.52
CA GLU A 296 -23.86 9.92 17.45
C GLU A 296 -22.81 9.34 16.50
N LEU A 297 -21.73 8.74 17.02
CA LEU A 297 -20.73 8.08 16.16
C LEU A 297 -21.35 6.86 15.45
N THR A 298 -22.19 6.10 16.14
CA THR A 298 -22.92 4.98 15.54
C THR A 298 -23.81 5.45 14.39
N THR A 299 -24.51 6.58 14.56
CA THR A 299 -25.33 7.18 13.49
C THR A 299 -24.48 7.54 12.26
N ILE A 300 -23.29 8.09 12.46
CA ILE A 300 -22.36 8.40 11.36
C ILE A 300 -21.92 7.11 10.67
N THR A 301 -21.47 6.12 11.44
CA THR A 301 -20.96 4.86 10.87
C THR A 301 -22.05 4.03 10.20
N ASP A 302 -23.30 4.08 10.69
CA ASP A 302 -24.45 3.44 10.06
C ASP A 302 -24.73 4.05 8.68
N ARG A 303 -24.77 5.38 8.60
CA ARG A 303 -24.99 6.09 7.33
C ARG A 303 -23.87 5.87 6.32
N LEU A 304 -22.64 5.63 6.79
CA LEU A 304 -21.48 5.28 5.96
C LEU A 304 -21.37 3.76 5.67
N GLY A 305 -22.35 2.94 6.05
CA GLY A 305 -22.32 1.49 5.85
C GLY A 305 -21.24 0.75 6.66
N MET A 306 -20.59 1.42 7.61
CA MET A 306 -19.45 0.91 8.36
C MET A 306 -19.86 -0.06 9.47
N THR A 307 -20.97 0.20 10.18
CA THR A 307 -21.28 -0.47 11.45
C THR A 307 -21.38 -2.00 11.33
N ASP A 308 -22.08 -2.50 10.31
CA ASP A 308 -22.25 -3.94 10.09
C ASP A 308 -20.92 -4.66 9.78
N ASN A 309 -19.91 -3.90 9.36
CA ASN A 309 -18.59 -4.41 9.02
C ASN A 309 -17.58 -4.28 10.18
N ILE A 310 -17.99 -3.71 11.33
CA ILE A 310 -17.15 -3.68 12.52
C ILE A 310 -17.16 -5.07 13.18
N PRO A 311 -16.03 -5.77 13.29
CA PRO A 311 -16.00 -7.11 13.88
C PRO A 311 -16.42 -7.10 15.34
N THR A 312 -17.27 -8.04 15.76
CA THR A 312 -17.73 -8.13 17.16
C THR A 312 -16.61 -8.55 18.11
N GLU A 313 -15.79 -9.52 17.72
CA GLU A 313 -14.59 -9.97 18.43
C GLU A 313 -13.31 -9.43 17.76
N GLN A 314 -12.32 -8.99 18.55
CA GLN A 314 -11.10 -8.40 17.98
C GLN A 314 -9.85 -8.70 18.82
N SER A 315 -8.78 -9.13 18.14
CA SER A 315 -7.45 -9.36 18.72
C SER A 315 -6.37 -8.38 18.23
N GLY A 316 -6.72 -7.40 17.38
CA GLY A 316 -5.76 -6.49 16.72
C GLY A 316 -6.38 -5.16 16.27
N TYR A 317 -5.72 -4.46 15.34
CA TYR A 317 -6.20 -3.23 14.72
C TYR A 317 -7.24 -3.55 13.62
N VAL A 318 -8.33 -2.80 13.56
CA VAL A 318 -9.29 -2.85 12.44
C VAL A 318 -9.45 -1.47 11.86
N SER A 319 -9.55 -1.39 10.53
CA SER A 319 -9.86 -0.16 9.81
C SER A 319 -11.00 -0.39 8.82
N LEU A 320 -11.85 0.62 8.70
CA LEU A 320 -12.85 0.76 7.67
C LEU A 320 -12.53 2.04 6.92
N ASN A 321 -12.10 1.93 5.66
CA ASN A 321 -11.58 3.05 4.90
C ASN A 321 -12.30 3.18 3.57
N GLY A 322 -12.33 4.40 3.03
CA GLY A 322 -12.74 4.64 1.65
C GLY A 322 -14.18 5.12 1.50
N ALA A 323 -14.94 5.21 2.59
CA ALA A 323 -16.27 5.80 2.54
C ALA A 323 -16.19 7.29 2.14
N VAL A 324 -17.10 7.74 1.28
CA VAL A 324 -17.14 9.08 0.72
C VAL A 324 -18.32 9.82 1.31
N MET A 325 -18.06 10.98 1.90
CA MET A 325 -19.11 11.80 2.51
C MET A 325 -18.96 13.28 2.19
N SER A 326 -20.06 14.01 2.24
CA SER A 326 -20.01 15.48 2.35
C SER A 326 -20.36 15.95 3.75
N PHE A 327 -19.70 17.01 4.19
CA PHE A 327 -20.07 17.77 5.38
C PHE A 327 -19.88 19.25 5.12
N SER A 328 -20.94 20.05 5.33
CA SER A 328 -20.92 21.51 5.09
C SER A 328 -20.43 21.89 3.68
N GLY A 329 -20.84 21.12 2.66
CA GLY A 329 -20.49 21.35 1.26
C GLY A 329 -19.07 20.91 0.84
N THR A 330 -18.24 20.41 1.76
CA THR A 330 -16.92 19.85 1.44
C THR A 330 -16.98 18.33 1.41
N TRP A 331 -16.26 17.71 0.48
CA TRP A 331 -16.19 16.26 0.30
C TRP A 331 -14.97 15.66 0.99
N TYR A 332 -15.17 14.52 1.64
CA TYR A 332 -14.16 13.82 2.41
C TYR A 332 -14.16 12.33 2.11
N ARG A 333 -12.98 11.72 2.14
CA ARG A 333 -12.83 10.29 2.41
C ARG A 333 -12.78 10.09 3.92
N ALA A 334 -13.65 9.24 4.44
CA ALA A 334 -13.75 8.92 5.85
C ALA A 334 -13.08 7.57 6.15
N SER A 335 -12.54 7.46 7.36
CA SER A 335 -12.01 6.22 7.90
C SER A 335 -12.39 6.07 9.37
N LEU A 336 -12.80 4.87 9.75
CA LEU A 336 -12.95 4.46 11.13
C LEU A 336 -11.85 3.44 11.46
N SER A 337 -11.16 3.62 12.57
CA SER A 337 -10.31 2.55 13.11
C SER A 337 -10.64 2.23 14.57
N ARG A 338 -10.49 0.94 14.91
CA ARG A 338 -10.75 0.39 16.23
C ARG A 338 -9.49 -0.31 16.74
N ARG A 339 -9.03 0.07 17.94
CA ARG A 339 -7.80 -0.43 18.59
C ARG A 339 -8.04 -0.96 19.99
#